data_AF-A0A5B7D4F9-F1
#
_entry.id   AF-A0A5B7D4F9-F1
#
_cell.length_a   1.000
_cell.length_b   1.000
_cell.length_c   1.000
_cell.angle_alpha   90.00
_cell.angle_beta   90.00
_cell.angle_gamma   90.00
#
_symmetry.space_group_name_H-M   'P 1'
#
loop_
_entity.id
_entity.type
_entity.pdbx_description
1 polymer ?
#
loop_
_entity_poly.entity_id
_entity_poly.type
_entity_poly.pdbx_seq_one_letter_code
_entity_poly.pdbx_strand_id
1 'polypeptide(L)'
;MGPKYQGLKRRHPDSTTAAVHQDDSGSESDESDSEGEFQQDDQDSGQDQKGVNFQEMTMEELLKLQEDIGTKAFQKKVLKTGSGILSSTSPAVEQKRKSIKVKRANKNGPAEVPMVRHAVPRLATLQPGQNMKRKITRDPRFDDLSGNLNLRAWQENYGFLKEMRKKEKDILKKEWKEEVDPEKRKRMKSIVQRMENQEREQARKEREKEVKRQQQQEQRDALRQGRKPKFLPNKERKLLVKAAHFEDLKKGNKVEKYLERKEKRLNAKEMKKRKKF
;
A
#
# COMPACT_ATOMS: atom_id res chain seq x y z
N MET A 1 5.06 -56.40 -31.26
CA MET A 1 5.49 -54.99 -31.25
C MET A 1 4.53 -54.20 -30.38
N GLY A 2 4.90 -53.87 -29.14
CA GLY A 2 4.06 -53.07 -28.23
C GLY A 2 4.69 -51.69 -28.02
N PRO A 3 3.90 -50.61 -27.89
CA PRO A 3 4.47 -49.29 -27.65
C PRO A 3 4.93 -49.16 -26.19
N LYS A 4 6.19 -48.75 -26.03
CA LYS A 4 6.82 -48.45 -24.73
C LYS A 4 6.16 -47.22 -24.11
N TYR A 5 5.49 -47.39 -22.97
CA TYR A 5 5.07 -46.28 -22.11
C TYR A 5 6.30 -45.65 -21.45
N GLN A 6 6.66 -44.43 -21.86
CA GLN A 6 7.59 -43.59 -21.10
C GLN A 6 6.79 -42.85 -20.02
N GLY A 7 7.12 -43.11 -18.75
CA GLY A 7 6.47 -42.45 -17.61
C GLY A 7 6.83 -40.96 -17.53
N LEU A 8 5.83 -40.09 -17.74
CA LEU A 8 5.96 -38.67 -17.42
C LEU A 8 5.94 -38.51 -15.89
N LYS A 9 7.08 -38.08 -15.32
CA LYS A 9 7.17 -37.60 -13.94
C LYS A 9 6.19 -36.44 -13.75
N ARG A 10 5.18 -36.63 -12.88
CA ARG A 10 4.28 -35.58 -12.42
C ARG A 10 5.12 -34.52 -11.70
N ARG A 11 5.24 -33.33 -12.29
CA ARG A 11 5.74 -32.16 -11.57
C ARG A 11 4.59 -31.64 -10.70
N HIS A 12 4.74 -31.75 -9.39
CA HIS A 12 3.93 -30.98 -8.45
C HIS A 12 4.28 -29.51 -8.64
N PRO A 13 3.32 -28.59 -8.80
CA PRO A 13 3.61 -27.17 -8.71
C PRO A 13 3.87 -26.83 -7.25
N ASP A 14 5.10 -26.39 -6.95
CA ASP A 14 5.43 -25.72 -5.70
C ASP A 14 4.47 -24.54 -5.51
N SER A 15 3.74 -24.56 -4.39
CA SER A 15 2.70 -23.60 -4.03
C SER A 15 3.30 -22.29 -3.52
N THR A 16 4.02 -21.58 -4.38
CA THR A 16 4.71 -20.32 -4.02
C THR A 16 4.34 -19.18 -4.95
N THR A 17 3.05 -18.89 -5.07
CA THR A 17 2.57 -17.55 -5.47
C THR A 17 1.31 -17.22 -4.69
N ALA A 18 1.49 -16.83 -3.42
CA ALA A 18 0.45 -16.16 -2.67
C ALA A 18 0.16 -14.82 -3.38
N ALA A 19 -0.90 -14.80 -4.18
CA ALA A 19 -1.47 -13.57 -4.70
C ALA A 19 -1.95 -12.75 -3.50
N VAL A 20 -1.11 -11.79 -3.09
CA VAL A 20 -1.42 -10.77 -2.10
C VAL A 20 -2.64 -10.02 -2.60
N HIS A 21 -3.80 -10.35 -2.02
CA HIS A 21 -5.02 -9.59 -2.21
C HIS A 21 -4.91 -8.35 -1.32
N GLN A 22 -4.24 -7.32 -1.83
CA GLN A 22 -4.27 -5.98 -1.25
C GLN A 22 -5.67 -5.41 -1.47
N ASP A 23 -6.44 -5.32 -0.39
CA ASP A 23 -7.61 -4.46 -0.31
C ASP A 23 -7.10 -3.01 -0.26
N ASP A 24 -7.01 -2.38 -1.43
CA ASP A 24 -6.82 -0.94 -1.57
C ASP A 24 -8.08 -0.22 -1.07
N SER A 25 -8.09 0.17 0.20
CA SER A 25 -9.03 1.15 0.73
C SER A 25 -8.59 2.55 0.30
N GLY A 26 -8.69 2.82 -1.00
CA GLY A 26 -8.45 4.14 -1.57
C GLY A 26 -9.53 5.13 -1.13
N SER A 27 -9.13 6.06 -0.26
CA SER A 27 -9.83 7.31 0.00
C SER A 27 -10.03 8.08 -1.31
N GLU A 28 -11.21 8.67 -1.51
CA GLU A 28 -11.55 9.46 -2.68
C GLU A 28 -10.66 10.72 -2.78
N SER A 29 -9.65 10.67 -3.65
CA SER A 29 -8.96 11.83 -4.21
C SER A 29 -9.02 11.73 -5.74
N ASP A 30 -9.85 12.59 -6.33
CA ASP A 30 -10.02 12.79 -7.77
C ASP A 30 -8.81 13.60 -8.25
N GLU A 31 -7.77 12.92 -8.70
CA GLU A 31 -6.55 13.53 -9.24
C GLU A 31 -6.69 13.81 -10.73
N SER A 32 -6.24 15.01 -11.09
CA SER A 32 -6.35 15.64 -12.40
C SER A 32 -5.29 15.09 -13.34
N ASP A 33 -5.72 14.65 -14.52
CA ASP A 33 -4.86 14.29 -15.65
C ASP A 33 -4.37 15.59 -16.32
N SER A 34 -3.11 15.93 -16.10
CA SER A 34 -2.42 17.07 -16.74
C SER A 34 -1.22 16.51 -17.48
N GLU A 35 -1.43 16.17 -18.74
CA GLU A 35 -0.41 15.84 -19.73
C GLU A 35 0.58 17.02 -19.82
N GLY A 36 1.82 16.80 -19.36
CA GLY A 36 2.93 17.72 -19.49
C GLY A 36 4.13 16.98 -20.05
N GLU A 37 4.33 17.10 -21.36
CA GLU A 37 5.55 16.65 -22.03
C GLU A 37 6.75 17.44 -21.46
N PHE A 38 7.69 16.74 -20.82
CA PHE A 38 8.97 17.32 -20.43
C PHE A 38 10.06 16.73 -21.33
N GLN A 39 10.40 17.50 -22.36
CA GLN A 39 11.59 17.26 -23.19
C GLN A 39 12.84 17.35 -22.33
N GLN A 40 13.71 16.36 -22.51
CA GLN A 40 14.97 16.21 -21.82
C GLN A 40 16.04 16.94 -22.64
N ASP A 41 16.27 18.22 -22.32
CA ASP A 41 17.42 18.97 -22.83
C ASP A 41 18.52 18.98 -21.77
N ASP A 42 19.46 18.04 -21.90
CA ASP A 42 20.76 18.10 -21.25
C ASP A 42 21.58 19.22 -21.94
N GLN A 43 21.55 20.43 -21.38
CA GLN A 43 22.57 21.44 -21.65
C GLN A 43 23.58 21.47 -20.51
N ASP A 44 24.74 20.87 -20.81
CA ASP A 44 26.01 21.08 -20.12
C ASP A 44 26.45 22.54 -20.28
N SER A 45 26.24 23.35 -19.25
CA SER A 45 26.86 24.67 -19.14
C SER A 45 27.98 24.60 -18.11
N GLY A 46 29.17 24.22 -18.58
CA GLY A 46 30.41 24.53 -17.89
C GLY A 46 30.57 26.04 -17.76
N GLN A 47 30.44 26.54 -16.53
CA GLN A 47 30.98 27.84 -16.15
C GLN A 47 31.67 27.72 -14.81
N ASP A 48 32.98 27.95 -14.86
CA ASP A 48 33.86 28.20 -13.72
C ASP A 48 33.25 29.25 -12.79
N GLN A 49 32.95 28.86 -11.56
CA GLN A 49 32.71 29.80 -10.48
C GLN A 49 33.66 29.47 -9.33
N LYS A 50 34.62 30.37 -9.18
CA LYS A 50 35.47 30.64 -8.02
C LYS A 50 34.90 30.00 -6.74
N GLY A 51 35.67 29.10 -6.15
CA GLY A 51 35.30 28.39 -4.92
C GLY A 51 34.97 29.38 -3.81
N VAL A 52 33.67 29.52 -3.52
CA VAL A 52 33.19 30.28 -2.36
C VAL A 52 33.42 29.37 -1.15
N ASN A 53 34.25 29.81 -0.21
CA ASN A 53 34.49 29.07 1.02
C ASN A 53 33.25 29.12 1.91
N PHE A 54 32.41 28.07 1.85
CA PHE A 54 31.21 27.95 2.69
C PHE A 54 31.52 27.92 4.20
N GLN A 55 32.78 27.77 4.59
CA GLN A 55 33.24 27.81 5.98
C GLN A 55 33.36 29.23 6.55
N GLU A 56 33.44 30.26 5.70
CA GLU A 56 33.59 31.65 6.13
C GLU A 56 32.25 32.41 6.19
N MET A 57 31.16 31.80 5.68
CA MET A 57 29.83 32.41 5.69
C MET A 57 29.18 32.30 7.06
N THR A 58 28.40 33.33 7.42
CA THR A 58 27.63 33.31 8.67
C THR A 58 26.46 32.34 8.57
N MET A 59 26.00 31.83 9.72
CA MET A 59 24.90 30.84 9.77
C MET A 59 23.61 31.38 9.12
N GLU A 60 23.33 32.67 9.24
CA GLU A 60 22.16 33.31 8.64
C GLU A 60 22.22 33.30 7.11
N GLU A 61 23.40 33.52 6.54
CA GLU A 61 23.62 33.44 5.09
C GLU A 61 23.48 32.01 4.58
N LEU A 62 23.93 31.01 5.35
CA LEU A 62 23.75 29.59 5.01
C LEU A 62 22.27 29.17 5.04
N LEU A 63 21.46 29.72 5.96
CA LEU A 63 20.02 29.46 6.02
C LEU A 63 19.28 30.06 4.82
N LYS A 64 19.57 31.31 4.45
CA LYS A 64 19.02 31.92 3.24
C LYS A 64 19.40 31.13 1.98
N LEU A 65 20.66 30.70 1.89
CA LEU A 65 21.14 29.86 0.79
C LEU A 65 20.41 28.52 0.71
N GLN A 66 20.04 27.92 1.85
CA GLN A 66 19.25 26.69 1.90
C GLN A 66 17.82 26.90 1.42
N GLU A 67 17.21 28.05 1.69
CA GLU A 67 15.87 28.42 1.22
C GLU A 67 15.86 28.67 -0.30
N ASP A 68 16.87 29.37 -0.82
CA ASP A 68 16.96 29.74 -2.25
C ASP A 68 17.29 28.55 -3.17
N ILE A 69 18.27 27.72 -2.79
CA ILE A 69 18.74 26.60 -3.63
C ILE A 69 17.99 25.30 -3.28
N GLY A 70 17.32 25.26 -2.14
CA GLY A 70 16.61 24.09 -1.63
C GLY A 70 17.51 23.09 -0.90
N THR A 71 16.92 22.37 0.05
CA THR A 71 17.63 21.51 1.03
C THR A 71 18.51 20.43 0.39
N LYS A 72 18.06 19.80 -0.70
CA LYS A 72 18.80 18.72 -1.39
C LYS A 72 20.04 19.22 -2.14
N ALA A 73 19.93 20.38 -2.80
CA ALA A 73 21.03 20.97 -3.53
C ALA A 73 22.05 21.61 -2.57
N PHE A 74 21.57 22.22 -1.47
CA PHE A 74 22.40 22.72 -0.38
C PHE A 74 23.24 21.60 0.26
N GLN A 75 22.64 20.45 0.58
CA GLN A 75 23.37 19.28 1.10
C GLN A 75 24.48 18.82 0.15
N LYS A 76 24.20 18.79 -1.15
CA LYS A 76 25.18 18.36 -2.16
C LYS A 76 26.33 19.37 -2.33
N LYS A 77 26.05 20.67 -2.23
CA LYS A 77 27.05 21.74 -2.43
C LYS A 77 27.87 22.04 -1.17
N VAL A 78 27.25 22.11 0.00
CA VAL A 78 27.89 22.54 1.26
C VAL A 78 28.43 21.36 2.06
N LEU A 79 27.63 20.30 2.26
CA LEU A 79 27.99 19.17 3.13
C LEU A 79 28.84 18.10 2.43
N LYS A 80 28.83 18.06 1.09
CA LYS A 80 29.65 17.09 0.33
C LYS A 80 31.04 17.60 -0.02
N THR A 81 31.25 18.92 0.00
CA THR A 81 32.52 19.57 -0.35
C THR A 81 33.31 20.00 0.90
N GLY A 82 32.66 20.23 2.03
CA GLY A 82 33.30 20.61 3.29
C GLY A 82 33.12 19.57 4.39
N SER A 83 34.24 19.04 4.89
CA SER A 83 34.37 18.32 6.18
C SER A 83 33.82 16.88 6.26
N GLY A 84 34.74 15.92 6.22
CA GLY A 84 34.51 14.49 6.36
C GLY A 84 34.25 14.01 7.80
N ILE A 85 33.24 14.55 8.49
CA ILE A 85 32.95 14.15 9.88
C ILE A 85 31.54 13.60 10.12
N LEU A 86 30.54 13.79 9.23
CA LEU A 86 29.16 13.35 9.52
C LEU A 86 28.40 12.61 8.41
N SER A 87 29.10 11.92 7.51
CA SER A 87 28.47 10.90 6.64
C SER A 87 28.99 9.50 7.02
N SER A 88 28.41 8.95 8.08
CA SER A 88 28.59 7.55 8.48
C SER A 88 27.73 6.60 7.66
N THR A 89 27.58 6.80 6.35
CA THR A 89 27.11 5.76 5.41
C THR A 89 27.71 5.98 4.02
N SER A 90 29.05 5.94 3.93
CA SER A 90 29.72 5.73 2.64
C SER A 90 29.90 4.23 2.38
N PRO A 91 29.45 3.68 1.24
CA PRO A 91 29.64 2.26 0.88
C PRO A 91 31.12 1.87 0.63
N ALA A 92 32.06 2.78 0.85
CA ALA A 92 33.49 2.57 0.65
C ALA A 92 34.21 1.90 1.83
N VAL A 93 33.60 1.84 3.03
CA VAL A 93 34.26 1.30 4.24
C VAL A 93 34.10 -0.22 4.42
N GLU A 94 33.13 -0.85 3.75
CA GLU A 94 32.95 -2.32 3.79
C GLU A 94 33.99 -3.10 2.95
N GLN A 95 34.76 -2.43 2.10
CA GLN A 95 35.68 -3.07 1.14
C GLN A 95 37.11 -3.28 1.67
N LYS A 96 37.41 -2.90 2.92
CA LYS A 96 38.74 -3.09 3.55
C LYS A 96 38.72 -4.11 4.70
N ARG A 97 38.11 -5.26 4.45
CA ARG A 97 38.51 -6.53 5.10
C ARG A 97 38.99 -7.51 4.04
N LYS A 98 39.93 -7.05 3.20
CA LYS A 98 40.67 -7.97 2.33
C LYS A 98 41.61 -8.75 3.25
N SER A 99 41.29 -10.02 3.50
CA SER A 99 42.24 -10.99 4.04
C SER A 99 43.56 -10.79 3.31
N ILE A 100 44.64 -10.44 4.02
CA ILE A 100 45.96 -10.32 3.41
C ILE A 100 46.32 -11.73 2.92
N LYS A 101 46.16 -11.96 1.61
CA LYS A 101 46.57 -13.21 0.99
C LYS A 101 48.10 -13.15 0.90
N VAL A 102 48.78 -13.80 1.85
CA VAL A 102 50.23 -13.98 1.78
C VAL A 102 50.55 -14.71 0.49
N LYS A 103 51.27 -14.04 -0.42
CA LYS A 103 51.73 -14.66 -1.66
C LYS A 103 52.97 -15.48 -1.36
N ARG A 104 53.00 -16.72 -1.85
CA ARG A 104 54.21 -17.55 -1.85
C ARG A 104 55.12 -17.12 -2.98
N ALA A 105 56.44 -17.15 -2.77
CA ALA A 105 57.41 -16.85 -3.81
C ALA A 105 57.40 -17.92 -4.93
N ASN A 106 57.10 -19.18 -4.60
CA ASN A 106 56.91 -20.27 -5.56
C ASN A 106 55.71 -21.16 -5.15
N LYS A 107 55.05 -21.80 -6.11
CA LYS A 107 53.82 -22.59 -5.90
C LYS A 107 54.03 -23.80 -4.96
N ASN A 108 55.25 -24.33 -4.92
CA ASN A 108 55.62 -25.51 -4.14
C ASN A 108 56.40 -25.14 -2.84
N GLY A 109 56.51 -23.86 -2.50
CA GLY A 109 57.17 -23.41 -1.27
C GLY A 109 56.19 -23.06 -0.13
N PRO A 110 56.64 -23.04 1.14
CA PRO A 110 55.84 -22.55 2.26
C PRO A 110 55.58 -21.04 2.17
N ALA A 111 54.54 -20.57 2.86
CA ALA A 111 54.17 -19.15 2.92
C ALA A 111 54.70 -18.51 4.22
N GLU A 112 55.26 -17.30 4.13
CA GLU A 112 55.74 -16.56 5.30
C GLU A 112 54.58 -15.89 6.05
N VAL A 113 54.33 -16.30 7.29
CA VAL A 113 53.33 -15.67 8.16
C VAL A 113 53.97 -14.47 8.87
N PRO A 114 53.34 -13.29 8.93
CA PRO A 114 53.90 -12.17 9.68
C PRO A 114 54.08 -12.53 11.16
N MET A 115 55.18 -12.11 11.77
CA MET A 115 55.50 -12.36 13.20
C MET A 115 54.48 -11.71 14.16
N VAL A 116 53.67 -10.77 13.66
CA VAL A 116 52.57 -10.14 14.39
C VAL A 116 51.44 -11.13 14.55
N ARG A 117 51.31 -11.71 15.75
CA ARG A 117 50.19 -12.58 16.11
C ARG A 117 48.89 -11.80 16.01
N HIS A 118 48.02 -12.16 15.07
CA HIS A 118 46.65 -11.66 15.06
C HIS A 118 45.95 -12.18 16.32
N ALA A 119 45.28 -11.29 17.06
CA ALA A 119 44.52 -11.69 18.25
C ALA A 119 43.52 -12.78 17.86
N VAL A 120 43.59 -13.93 18.53
CA VAL A 120 42.63 -15.02 18.32
C VAL A 120 41.24 -14.44 18.62
N PRO A 121 40.24 -14.62 17.73
CA PRO A 121 38.88 -14.23 18.09
C PRO A 121 38.53 -14.98 19.36
N ARG A 122 38.25 -14.24 20.45
CA ARG A 122 37.75 -14.87 21.68
C ARG A 122 36.55 -15.71 21.26
N LEU A 123 36.63 -17.01 21.50
CA LEU A 123 35.48 -17.89 21.34
C LEU A 123 34.36 -17.21 22.11
N ALA A 124 33.35 -16.72 21.41
CA ALA A 124 32.19 -16.12 22.02
C ALA A 124 31.44 -17.25 22.71
N THR A 125 31.96 -17.69 23.86
CA THR A 125 31.19 -18.37 24.87
C THR A 125 30.07 -17.42 25.20
N LEU A 126 28.93 -17.71 24.57
CA LEU A 126 27.64 -17.06 24.68
C LEU A 126 27.59 -16.23 25.96
N GLN A 127 27.66 -14.89 25.84
CA GLN A 127 27.32 -14.04 26.96
C GLN A 127 25.94 -14.51 27.46
N PRO A 128 25.78 -14.86 28.75
CA PRO A 128 24.49 -15.31 29.27
C PRO A 128 23.52 -14.13 29.18
N GLY A 129 22.76 -14.06 28.09
CA GLY A 129 21.82 -12.98 27.82
C GLY A 129 21.68 -12.53 26.35
N GLN A 130 22.64 -12.81 25.47
CA GLN A 130 22.60 -12.22 24.11
C GLN A 130 21.76 -13.01 23.08
N ASN A 131 21.48 -14.31 23.29
CA ASN A 131 20.83 -15.14 22.25
C ASN A 131 19.59 -15.94 22.73
N MET A 132 19.02 -15.63 23.90
CA MET A 132 17.71 -16.20 24.24
C MET A 132 16.64 -15.24 23.74
N LYS A 133 16.07 -15.53 22.56
CA LYS A 133 14.83 -14.90 22.11
C LYS A 133 13.81 -15.08 23.23
N ARG A 134 13.46 -13.99 23.92
CA ARG A 134 12.48 -14.02 25.02
C ARG A 134 11.23 -14.70 24.46
N LYS A 135 10.66 -15.65 25.21
CA LYS A 135 9.37 -16.24 24.83
C LYS A 135 8.33 -15.12 24.87
N ILE A 136 7.98 -14.58 23.72
CA ILE A 136 6.92 -13.59 23.59
C ILE A 136 5.62 -14.37 23.72
N THR A 137 4.81 -14.06 24.74
CA THR A 137 3.44 -14.55 24.80
C THR A 137 2.67 -13.87 23.67
N ARG A 138 2.27 -14.63 22.66
CA ARG A 138 1.56 -14.12 21.48
C ARG A 138 0.06 -14.29 21.71
N ASP A 139 -0.71 -13.21 21.55
CA ASP A 139 -2.17 -13.29 21.53
C ASP A 139 -2.59 -13.65 20.10
N PRO A 140 -3.22 -14.81 19.86
CA PRO A 140 -3.58 -15.24 18.52
C PRO A 140 -4.53 -14.26 17.79
N ARG A 141 -5.24 -13.38 18.53
CA ARG A 141 -6.08 -12.34 17.91
C ARG A 141 -5.27 -11.20 17.31
N PHE A 142 -4.06 -10.97 17.81
CA PHE A 142 -3.19 -9.86 17.46
C PHE A 142 -1.82 -10.31 16.93
N ASP A 143 -1.63 -11.60 16.72
CA ASP A 143 -0.39 -12.17 16.21
C ASP A 143 -0.45 -12.33 14.70
N ASP A 144 0.51 -11.73 14.00
CA ASP A 144 0.65 -11.79 12.54
C ASP A 144 0.74 -13.23 12.00
N LEU A 145 1.18 -14.19 12.83
CA LEU A 145 1.28 -15.61 12.47
C LEU A 145 -0.07 -16.34 12.47
N SER A 146 -1.12 -15.75 13.04
CA SER A 146 -2.44 -16.41 13.19
C SER A 146 -3.30 -16.35 11.91
N GLY A 147 -2.76 -15.78 10.83
CA GLY A 147 -3.39 -15.74 9.51
C GLY A 147 -4.30 -14.54 9.28
N ASN A 148 -4.85 -14.45 8.07
CA ASN A 148 -5.64 -13.29 7.62
C ASN A 148 -7.15 -13.54 7.78
N LEU A 149 -7.91 -12.45 7.98
CA LEU A 149 -9.37 -12.51 8.07
C LEU A 149 -10.00 -12.99 6.76
N ASN A 150 -10.57 -14.20 6.80
CA ASN A 150 -11.39 -14.72 5.72
C ASN A 150 -12.79 -14.07 5.77
N LEU A 151 -12.97 -12.94 5.08
CA LEU A 151 -14.22 -12.19 5.06
C LEU A 151 -15.44 -13.04 4.70
N ARG A 152 -15.28 -14.04 3.81
CA ARG A 152 -16.37 -14.95 3.43
C ARG A 152 -16.79 -15.84 4.61
N ALA A 153 -15.83 -16.53 5.24
CA ALA A 153 -16.10 -17.37 6.40
C ALA A 153 -16.65 -16.55 7.56
N TRP A 154 -16.16 -15.32 7.76
CA TRP A 154 -16.71 -14.40 8.75
C TRP A 154 -18.17 -14.02 8.44
N GLN A 155 -18.49 -13.71 7.18
CA GLN A 155 -19.86 -13.40 6.78
C GLN A 155 -20.81 -14.59 6.97
N GLU A 156 -20.34 -15.81 6.72
CA GLU A 156 -21.11 -17.05 6.91
C GLU A 156 -21.29 -17.35 8.41
N ASN A 157 -20.21 -17.33 9.21
CA ASN A 157 -20.24 -17.67 10.64
C ASN A 157 -20.94 -16.60 11.50
N TYR A 158 -20.80 -15.32 11.14
CA TYR A 158 -21.34 -14.19 11.90
C TYR A 158 -22.47 -13.46 11.18
N GLY A 159 -23.16 -14.14 10.26
CA GLY A 159 -24.31 -13.58 9.53
C GLY A 159 -25.41 -13.05 10.46
N PHE A 160 -25.63 -13.71 11.60
CA PHE A 160 -26.63 -13.32 12.61
C PHE A 160 -26.43 -11.91 13.17
N LEU A 161 -25.20 -11.37 13.16
CA LEU A 161 -24.92 -9.99 13.58
C LEU A 161 -25.65 -8.96 12.71
N LYS A 162 -25.98 -9.29 11.45
CA LYS A 162 -26.79 -8.42 10.60
C LYS A 162 -28.24 -8.36 11.11
N GLU A 163 -28.78 -9.48 11.58
CA GLU A 163 -30.14 -9.54 12.10
C GLU A 163 -30.25 -8.86 13.47
N MET A 164 -29.26 -9.06 14.35
CA MET A 164 -29.19 -8.35 15.63
C MET A 164 -29.13 -6.83 15.42
N ARG A 165 -28.24 -6.35 14.54
CA ARG A 165 -28.15 -4.91 14.21
C ARG A 165 -29.45 -4.34 13.65
N LYS A 166 -30.20 -5.12 12.85
CA LYS A 166 -31.53 -4.71 12.36
C LYS A 166 -32.50 -4.53 13.51
N LYS A 167 -32.57 -5.50 14.44
CA LYS A 167 -33.43 -5.43 15.63
C LYS A 167 -33.06 -4.23 16.52
N GLU A 168 -31.78 -4.02 16.80
CA GLU A 168 -31.28 -2.87 17.57
C GLU A 168 -31.66 -1.53 16.93
N LYS A 169 -31.52 -1.43 15.61
CA LYS A 169 -31.94 -0.25 14.84
C LYS A 169 -33.45 -0.01 14.92
N ASP A 170 -34.26 -1.05 14.87
CA ASP A 170 -35.71 -0.92 14.96
C ASP A 170 -36.17 -0.52 16.37
N ILE A 171 -35.48 -1.00 17.42
CA ILE A 171 -35.68 -0.55 18.81
C ILE A 171 -35.32 0.93 18.94
N LEU A 172 -34.12 1.33 18.51
CA LEU A 172 -33.67 2.73 18.53
C LEU A 172 -34.59 3.67 17.74
N LYS A 173 -35.21 3.19 16.67
CA LYS A 173 -36.21 3.96 15.90
C LYS A 173 -37.51 4.18 16.66
N LYS A 174 -37.94 3.24 17.50
CA LYS A 174 -39.12 3.38 18.35
C LYS A 174 -38.82 4.36 19.48
N GLU A 175 -37.72 4.13 20.20
CA GLU A 175 -37.26 5.02 21.28
C GLU A 175 -37.08 6.45 20.78
N TRP A 176 -36.46 6.64 19.62
CA TRP A 176 -36.28 7.98 19.02
C TRP A 176 -37.60 8.73 18.78
N LYS A 177 -38.69 8.02 18.46
CA LYS A 177 -40.01 8.63 18.22
C LYS A 177 -40.73 8.98 19.52
N GLU A 178 -40.54 8.18 20.55
CA GLU A 178 -41.18 8.33 21.86
C GLU A 178 -40.43 9.32 22.76
N GLU A 179 -39.11 9.43 22.63
CA GLU A 179 -38.25 10.26 23.46
C GLU A 179 -38.64 11.73 23.41
N VAL A 180 -38.87 12.35 24.57
CA VAL A 180 -39.31 13.75 24.68
C VAL A 180 -38.12 14.70 24.74
N ASP A 181 -37.01 14.28 25.35
CA ASP A 181 -35.82 15.11 25.51
C ASP A 181 -35.18 15.40 24.14
N PRO A 182 -35.08 16.68 23.71
CA PRO A 182 -34.56 17.04 22.40
C PRO A 182 -33.09 16.62 22.20
N GLU A 183 -32.26 16.62 23.26
CA GLU A 183 -30.87 16.23 23.14
C GLU A 183 -30.72 14.73 22.90
N LYS A 184 -31.39 13.92 23.72
CA LYS A 184 -31.40 12.46 23.57
C LYS A 184 -32.01 12.05 22.24
N ARG A 185 -33.11 12.67 21.84
CA ARG A 185 -33.74 12.48 20.52
C ARG A 185 -32.76 12.76 19.38
N LYS A 186 -31.97 13.84 19.46
CA LYS A 186 -30.95 14.17 18.45
C LYS A 186 -29.82 13.14 18.42
N ARG A 187 -29.35 12.67 19.60
CA ARG A 187 -28.31 11.63 19.71
C ARG A 187 -28.81 10.32 19.09
N MET A 188 -29.99 9.85 19.44
CA MET A 188 -30.60 8.63 18.88
C MET A 188 -30.78 8.74 17.36
N LYS A 189 -31.28 9.88 16.86
CA LYS A 189 -31.41 10.13 15.41
C LYS A 189 -30.07 9.99 14.68
N SER A 190 -29.00 10.54 15.25
CA SER A 190 -27.65 10.45 14.67
C SER A 190 -27.15 9.00 14.60
N ILE A 191 -27.41 8.21 15.65
CA ILE A 191 -27.05 6.78 15.69
C ILE A 191 -27.83 6.00 14.63
N VAL A 192 -29.16 6.19 14.55
CA VAL A 192 -30.01 5.54 13.54
C VAL A 192 -29.52 5.89 12.13
N GLN A 193 -29.24 7.17 11.87
CA GLN A 193 -28.72 7.61 10.58
C GLN A 193 -27.37 6.96 10.25
N ARG A 194 -26.47 6.82 11.24
CA ARG A 194 -25.19 6.14 11.06
C ARG A 194 -25.39 4.67 10.69
N MET A 195 -26.30 3.97 11.36
CA MET A 195 -26.60 2.57 11.05
C MET A 195 -27.20 2.41 9.65
N GLU A 196 -28.14 3.26 9.26
CA GLU A 196 -28.71 3.24 7.90
C GLU A 196 -27.66 3.55 6.81
N ASN A 197 -26.71 4.45 7.10
CA ASN A 197 -25.60 4.73 6.19
C ASN A 197 -24.68 3.51 6.03
N GLN A 198 -24.35 2.83 7.14
CA GLN A 198 -23.53 1.63 7.11
C GLN A 198 -24.22 0.49 6.33
N GLU A 199 -25.53 0.30 6.52
CA GLU A 199 -26.30 -0.69 5.75
C GLU A 199 -26.32 -0.37 4.26
N ARG A 200 -26.52 0.90 3.89
CA ARG A 200 -26.48 1.33 2.47
C ARG A 200 -25.10 1.10 1.85
N GLU A 201 -24.04 1.40 2.58
CA GLU A 201 -22.67 1.17 2.13
C GLU A 201 -22.35 -0.32 1.99
N GLN A 202 -22.78 -1.14 2.94
CA GLN A 202 -22.65 -2.60 2.87
C GLN A 202 -23.38 -3.17 1.65
N ALA A 203 -24.62 -2.75 1.41
CA ALA A 203 -25.38 -3.14 0.22
C ALA A 203 -24.70 -2.67 -1.09
N ARG A 204 -24.06 -1.50 -1.11
CA ARG A 204 -23.27 -1.05 -2.28
C ARG A 204 -22.10 -1.99 -2.54
N LYS A 205 -21.31 -2.29 -1.50
CA LYS A 205 -20.16 -3.20 -1.59
C LYS A 205 -20.57 -4.62 -1.98
N GLU A 206 -21.70 -5.11 -1.48
CA GLU A 206 -22.25 -6.42 -1.84
C GLU A 206 -22.64 -6.46 -3.34
N ARG A 207 -23.26 -5.40 -3.87
CA ARG A 207 -23.55 -5.30 -5.31
C ARG A 207 -22.29 -5.29 -6.16
N GLU A 208 -21.27 -4.54 -5.75
CA GLU A 208 -19.96 -4.52 -6.44
C GLU A 208 -19.32 -5.91 -6.47
N LYS A 209 -19.37 -6.63 -5.34
CA LYS A 209 -18.91 -8.02 -5.24
C LYS A 209 -19.71 -8.96 -6.13
N GLU A 210 -21.02 -8.77 -6.22
CA GLU A 210 -21.89 -9.59 -7.07
C GLU A 210 -21.55 -9.43 -8.55
N VAL A 211 -21.39 -8.20 -9.03
CA VAL A 211 -20.97 -7.94 -10.42
C VAL A 211 -19.61 -8.59 -10.70
N LYS A 212 -18.66 -8.50 -9.77
CA LYS A 212 -17.35 -9.16 -9.88
C LYS A 212 -17.50 -10.69 -9.92
N ARG A 213 -18.38 -11.26 -9.10
CA ARG A 213 -18.65 -12.70 -9.05
C ARG A 213 -19.23 -13.20 -10.39
N GLN A 214 -20.18 -12.47 -10.95
CA GLN A 214 -20.78 -12.79 -12.25
C GLN A 214 -19.73 -12.79 -13.36
N GLN A 215 -18.88 -11.77 -13.42
CA GLN A 215 -17.77 -11.71 -14.39
C GLN A 215 -16.81 -12.90 -14.24
N GLN A 216 -16.43 -13.25 -13.01
CA GLN A 216 -15.57 -14.40 -12.76
C GLN A 216 -16.24 -15.70 -13.20
N GLN A 217 -17.55 -15.81 -13.01
CA GLN A 217 -18.31 -16.99 -13.43
C GLN A 217 -18.35 -17.10 -14.96
N GLU A 218 -18.67 -16.02 -15.67
CA GLU A 218 -18.64 -15.97 -17.14
C GLU A 218 -17.25 -16.34 -17.71
N GLN A 219 -16.17 -15.89 -17.07
CA GLN A 219 -14.81 -16.23 -17.45
C GLN A 219 -14.53 -17.73 -17.26
N ARG A 220 -14.98 -18.31 -16.14
CA ARG A 220 -14.86 -19.75 -15.87
C ARG A 220 -15.66 -20.57 -16.88
N ASP A 221 -16.85 -20.11 -17.24
CA ASP A 221 -17.71 -20.78 -18.21
C ASP A 221 -17.13 -20.71 -19.62
N ALA A 222 -16.55 -19.58 -20.03
CA ALA A 222 -15.83 -19.45 -21.29
C ALA A 222 -14.65 -20.41 -21.37
N LEU A 223 -13.84 -20.50 -20.30
CA LEU A 223 -12.73 -21.44 -20.21
C LEU A 223 -13.22 -22.89 -20.29
N ARG A 224 -14.31 -23.23 -19.60
CA ARG A 224 -14.92 -24.57 -19.65
C ARG A 224 -15.39 -24.94 -21.06
N GLN A 225 -15.86 -23.97 -21.83
CA GLN A 225 -16.24 -24.13 -23.23
C GLN A 225 -15.04 -24.12 -24.20
N GLY A 226 -13.80 -23.94 -23.72
CA GLY A 226 -12.61 -23.80 -24.55
C GLY A 226 -12.49 -22.45 -25.26
N ARG A 227 -13.34 -21.46 -24.91
CA ARG A 227 -13.28 -20.09 -25.43
C ARG A 227 -12.35 -19.23 -24.58
N LYS A 228 -11.72 -18.22 -25.19
CA LYS A 228 -10.87 -17.27 -24.46
C LYS A 228 -11.72 -16.41 -23.50
N PRO A 229 -11.42 -16.36 -22.20
CA PRO A 229 -12.15 -15.52 -21.24
C PRO A 229 -11.95 -14.03 -21.56
N LYS A 230 -13.01 -13.25 -21.38
CA LYS A 230 -12.99 -11.79 -21.59
C LYS A 230 -12.69 -11.07 -20.28
N PHE A 231 -11.68 -10.22 -20.28
CA PHE A 231 -11.31 -9.38 -19.15
C PHE A 231 -11.64 -7.92 -19.46
N LEU A 232 -12.56 -7.33 -18.70
CA LEU A 232 -12.96 -5.95 -18.89
C LEU A 232 -12.00 -5.00 -18.15
N PRO A 233 -11.60 -3.87 -18.75
CA PRO A 233 -10.85 -2.83 -18.07
C PRO A 233 -11.63 -2.24 -16.89
N ASN A 234 -10.90 -1.60 -15.96
CA ASN A 234 -11.48 -1.06 -14.72
C ASN A 234 -12.64 -0.08 -14.98
N LYS A 235 -12.53 0.73 -16.04
CA LYS A 235 -13.56 1.72 -16.43
C LYS A 235 -14.88 1.03 -16.78
N GLU A 236 -14.84 -0.04 -17.58
CA GLU A 236 -16.02 -0.82 -17.97
C GLU A 236 -16.62 -1.58 -16.79
N ARG A 237 -15.78 -2.17 -15.92
CA ARG A 237 -16.28 -2.82 -14.69
C ARG A 237 -17.04 -1.84 -13.80
N LYS A 238 -16.53 -0.62 -13.63
CA LYS A 238 -17.22 0.45 -12.90
C LYS A 238 -18.52 0.87 -13.59
N LEU A 239 -18.55 0.88 -14.93
CA LEU A 239 -19.76 1.18 -15.70
C LEU A 239 -20.86 0.14 -15.46
N LEU A 240 -20.50 -1.15 -15.41
CA LEU A 240 -21.44 -2.23 -15.10
C LEU A 240 -22.05 -2.10 -13.70
N VAL A 241 -21.24 -1.77 -12.69
CA VAL A 241 -21.74 -1.49 -11.34
C VAL A 241 -22.70 -0.29 -11.35
N LYS A 242 -22.37 0.78 -12.07
CA LYS A 242 -23.24 1.96 -12.22
C LYS A 242 -24.55 1.62 -12.94
N ALA A 243 -24.50 0.78 -13.97
CA ALA A 243 -25.67 0.32 -14.70
C ALA A 243 -26.60 -0.50 -13.80
N ALA A 244 -26.05 -1.47 -13.06
CA ALA A 244 -26.81 -2.26 -12.08
C ALA A 244 -27.45 -1.36 -11.00
N HIS A 245 -26.73 -0.34 -10.52
CA HIS A 245 -27.30 0.62 -9.59
C HIS A 245 -28.45 1.44 -10.20
N PHE A 246 -28.33 1.82 -11.47
CA PHE A 246 -29.36 2.56 -12.20
C PHE A 246 -30.61 1.71 -12.42
N GLU A 247 -30.47 0.42 -12.69
CA GLU A 247 -31.60 -0.51 -12.76
C GLU A 247 -32.35 -0.63 -11.43
N ASP A 248 -31.63 -0.67 -10.31
CA ASP A 248 -32.27 -0.67 -8.99
C ASP A 248 -33.02 0.64 -8.71
N LEU A 249 -32.48 1.77 -9.17
CA LEU A 249 -33.16 3.07 -9.09
C LEU A 249 -34.41 3.11 -9.99
N LYS A 250 -34.36 2.50 -11.17
CA LYS A 250 -35.52 2.35 -12.07
C LYS A 250 -36.61 1.53 -11.39
N LYS A 251 -36.27 0.37 -10.82
CA LYS A 251 -37.21 -0.48 -10.05
C LYS A 251 -37.85 0.29 -8.89
N GLY A 252 -37.10 1.20 -8.28
CA GLY A 252 -37.56 2.03 -7.16
C GLY A 252 -38.21 3.36 -7.54
N ASN A 253 -38.41 3.68 -8.83
CA ASN A 253 -38.89 4.98 -9.34
C ASN A 253 -38.12 6.19 -8.74
N LYS A 254 -36.81 6.02 -8.50
CA LYS A 254 -35.94 7.02 -7.84
C LYS A 254 -34.91 7.63 -8.78
N VAL A 255 -35.05 7.41 -10.08
CA VAL A 255 -34.10 7.84 -11.12
C VAL A 255 -34.04 9.36 -11.21
N GLU A 256 -35.19 10.04 -11.33
CA GLU A 256 -35.26 11.50 -11.47
C GLU A 256 -34.58 12.21 -10.29
N LYS A 257 -34.94 11.82 -9.07
CA LYS A 257 -34.33 12.34 -7.85
C LYS A 257 -32.83 12.09 -7.77
N TYR A 258 -32.35 10.98 -8.34
CA TYR A 258 -30.92 10.70 -8.41
C TYR A 258 -30.21 11.62 -9.40
N LEU A 259 -30.79 11.85 -10.58
CA LEU A 259 -30.26 12.74 -11.60
C LEU A 259 -30.23 14.20 -11.10
N GLU A 260 -31.33 14.67 -10.51
CA GLU A 260 -31.42 16.01 -9.91
C GLU A 260 -30.32 16.24 -8.85
N ARG A 261 -30.11 15.26 -7.96
CA ARG A 261 -29.03 15.32 -6.96
C ARG A 261 -27.64 15.30 -7.60
N LYS A 262 -27.47 14.55 -8.69
CA LYS A 262 -26.20 14.45 -9.41
C LYS A 262 -25.88 15.78 -10.11
N GLU A 263 -26.85 16.38 -10.78
CA GLU A 263 -26.76 17.70 -11.42
C GLU A 263 -26.42 18.78 -10.40
N LYS A 264 -27.16 18.85 -9.28
CA LYS A 264 -26.87 19.80 -8.19
C LYS A 264 -25.44 19.68 -7.67
N ARG A 265 -24.92 18.44 -7.54
CA ARG A 265 -23.53 18.20 -7.12
C ARG A 265 -22.52 18.62 -8.19
N LEU A 266 -22.79 18.37 -9.46
CA LEU A 266 -21.93 18.79 -10.56
C LEU A 266 -21.86 20.31 -10.66
N ASN A 267 -23.01 20.99 -10.62
CA ASN A 267 -23.08 22.45 -10.64
C ASN A 267 -22.35 23.06 -9.44
N ALA A 268 -22.51 22.50 -8.24
CA ALA A 268 -21.78 22.96 -7.05
C ALA A 268 -20.25 22.78 -7.19
N LYS A 269 -19.80 21.66 -7.78
CA LYS A 269 -18.37 21.44 -8.08
C LYS A 269 -17.85 22.44 -9.11
N GLU A 270 -18.62 22.69 -10.17
CA GLU A 270 -18.27 23.66 -11.22
C GLU A 270 -18.17 25.07 -10.64
N MET A 271 -19.15 25.52 -9.84
CA MET A 271 -19.11 26.81 -9.17
C MET A 271 -17.92 26.94 -8.23
N LYS A 272 -17.55 25.87 -7.52
CA LYS A 272 -16.33 25.85 -6.68
C LYS A 272 -15.06 25.94 -7.52
N LYS A 273 -15.01 25.26 -8.67
CA LYS A 273 -13.88 25.32 -9.60
C LYS A 273 -13.74 26.72 -10.20
N ARG A 274 -14.84 27.33 -10.65
CA ARG A 274 -14.91 28.70 -11.18
C ARG A 274 -14.51 29.78 -10.17
N LYS A 275 -14.76 29.57 -8.88
CA LYS A 275 -14.32 30.48 -7.80
C LYS A 275 -12.84 30.34 -7.41
N LYS A 276 -12.17 29.27 -7.88
CA LYS A 276 -10.76 28.99 -7.57
C LYS A 276 -9.81 29.58 -8.62
N PHE A 277 -10.34 29.98 -9.78
CA PHE A 277 -9.67 30.79 -10.79
C PHE A 277 -10.12 32.23 -10.64
#